data_AF-A0A7C5C6J4-F1
#
_entry.id   AF-A0A7C5C6J4-F1
#
_cell.length_a   1.000
_cell.length_b   1.000
_cell.length_c   1.000
_cell.angle_alpha   90.00
_cell.angle_beta   90.00
_cell.angle_gamma   90.00
#
_symmetry.space_group_name_H-M   'P 1'
#
loop_
_entity.id
_entity.type
_entity.pdbx_description
1 polymer ?
#
loop_
_entity_poly.entity_id
_entity_poly.type
_entity_poly.pdbx_seq_one_letter_code
_entity_poly.pdbx_strand_id
1 'polypeptide(L)'
;MKKIVCLIIFQILIIQGYAQDHFPESWIGNYKGTLAIYTIDSVAVRVPMALKIQPTAKDSIYNWTIIYTFKNGEKDVRSYQLLVVDNKKGMYKIDEKNSIVIDTFYLNDVVTSFFNVMDNFIIATYKKNKDADIIFEIIAAKSKEISSTGGQKTDNDSIPEVLSYSVNGRQKAILYKIPEN
;
A
#
# COMPACT_ATOMS: atom_id res chain seq x y z
N MET A 1 -13.72 20.56 61.27
CA MET A 1 -13.60 19.49 60.26
C MET A 1 -13.87 20.10 58.89
N LYS A 2 -12.83 20.17 58.04
CA LYS A 2 -12.82 20.87 56.74
C LYS A 2 -13.55 20.02 55.69
N LYS A 3 -14.57 20.58 55.02
CA LYS A 3 -15.10 20.01 53.78
C LYS A 3 -14.56 20.84 52.62
N ILE A 4 -13.48 20.36 52.01
CA ILE A 4 -12.93 20.91 50.77
C ILE A 4 -13.78 20.30 49.65
N VAL A 5 -14.67 21.10 49.07
CA VAL A 5 -15.39 20.73 47.85
C VAL A 5 -14.43 20.98 46.69
N CYS A 6 -13.82 19.92 46.19
CA CYS A 6 -12.94 19.95 45.04
C CYS A 6 -13.82 19.85 43.77
N LEU A 7 -14.11 20.99 43.15
CA LEU A 7 -14.84 21.07 41.88
C LEU A 7 -13.86 20.74 40.74
N ILE A 8 -13.80 19.48 40.32
CA ILE A 8 -13.07 19.04 39.11
C ILE A 8 -13.87 19.53 37.89
N ILE A 9 -13.38 20.58 37.23
CA ILE A 9 -13.86 20.99 35.91
C ILE A 9 -13.16 20.09 34.89
N PHE A 10 -13.87 19.07 34.42
CA PHE A 10 -13.42 18.21 33.32
C PHE A 10 -13.60 18.99 32.01
N GLN A 11 -12.56 19.71 31.57
CA GLN A 11 -12.54 20.31 30.23
C GLN A 11 -12.45 19.19 29.19
N ILE A 12 -13.59 18.80 28.64
CA ILE A 12 -13.67 17.98 27.43
C ILE A 12 -13.12 18.83 26.29
N LEU A 13 -11.85 18.63 25.95
CA LEU A 13 -11.30 19.07 24.67
C LEU A 13 -12.04 18.31 23.58
N ILE A 14 -13.02 18.98 22.96
CA ILE A 14 -13.62 18.53 21.71
C ILE A 14 -12.52 18.67 20.66
N ILE A 15 -11.76 17.59 20.45
CA ILE A 15 -10.91 17.48 19.27
C ILE A 15 -11.88 17.40 18.10
N GLN A 16 -12.03 18.51 17.39
CA GLN A 16 -12.66 18.56 16.08
C GLN A 16 -11.81 17.67 15.17
N GLY A 17 -12.15 16.39 15.10
CA GLY A 17 -11.62 15.49 14.10
C GLY A 17 -12.16 15.95 12.77
N TYR A 18 -11.42 16.81 12.07
CA TYR A 18 -11.66 17.03 10.65
C TYR A 18 -11.64 15.66 9.99
N ALA A 19 -12.77 15.26 9.43
CA ALA A 19 -12.78 14.16 8.48
C ALA A 19 -11.78 14.55 7.40
N GLN A 20 -10.62 13.92 7.41
CA GLN A 20 -9.63 14.10 6.37
C GLN A 20 -10.31 13.62 5.08
N ASP A 21 -10.55 14.48 4.09
CA ASP A 21 -11.05 14.06 2.77
C ASP A 21 -9.89 13.87 1.78
N HIS A 22 -8.67 13.84 2.31
CA HIS A 22 -7.40 13.87 1.61
C HIS A 22 -6.51 12.70 2.08
N PHE A 23 -5.58 12.28 1.22
CA PHE A 23 -4.59 11.26 1.57
C PHE A 23 -3.64 11.80 2.64
N PRO A 24 -3.14 10.99 3.59
CA PRO A 24 -2.38 11.50 4.72
C PRO A 24 -1.11 12.24 4.28
N GLU A 25 -0.95 13.49 4.74
CA GLU A 25 0.18 14.36 4.36
C GLU A 25 1.55 13.77 4.70
N SER A 26 1.63 12.90 5.71
CA SER A 26 2.86 12.22 6.13
C SER A 26 3.47 11.32 5.04
N TRP A 27 2.70 10.99 4.01
CA TRP A 27 3.15 10.22 2.83
C TRP A 27 3.68 11.10 1.70
N ILE A 28 3.46 12.41 1.75
CA ILE A 28 3.95 13.32 0.71
C ILE A 28 5.47 13.41 0.82
N GLY A 29 6.15 13.28 -0.31
CA GLY A 29 7.59 13.37 -0.39
C GLY A 29 8.20 12.59 -1.55
N ASN A 30 9.52 12.66 -1.60
CA ASN A 30 10.34 11.90 -2.53
C ASN A 30 11.09 10.83 -1.74
N TYR A 31 11.07 9.60 -2.22
CA TYR A 31 11.66 8.46 -1.56
C TYR A 31 12.59 7.73 -2.54
N LYS A 32 13.68 7.17 -2.03
CA LYS A 32 14.61 6.35 -2.81
C LYS A 32 15.07 5.12 -2.05
N GLY A 33 15.41 4.09 -2.79
CA GLY A 33 16.03 2.90 -2.26
C GLY A 33 16.37 1.91 -3.36
N THR A 34 16.46 0.65 -2.99
CA THR A 34 16.80 -0.44 -3.90
C THR A 34 15.71 -1.49 -3.84
N LEU A 35 15.10 -1.76 -5.00
CA LEU A 35 14.22 -2.89 -5.19
C LEU A 35 15.06 -4.17 -5.29
N ALA A 36 14.78 -5.14 -4.43
CA ALA A 36 15.28 -6.50 -4.54
C ALA A 36 14.18 -7.39 -5.15
N ILE A 37 14.53 -8.12 -6.21
CA ILE A 37 13.67 -9.11 -6.85
C ILE A 37 14.18 -10.48 -6.42
N TYR A 38 13.32 -11.26 -5.76
CA TYR A 38 13.70 -12.51 -5.12
C TYR A 38 13.38 -13.72 -5.98
N THR A 39 14.21 -14.74 -5.83
CA THR A 39 13.96 -16.14 -6.19
C THR A 39 13.86 -16.95 -4.91
N ILE A 40 13.67 -18.27 -5.01
CA ILE A 40 13.46 -19.16 -3.87
C ILE A 40 14.54 -18.99 -2.79
N ASP A 41 15.83 -18.95 -3.20
CA ASP A 41 16.95 -18.94 -2.25
C ASP A 41 17.87 -17.71 -2.36
N SER A 42 17.55 -16.73 -3.22
CA SER A 42 18.44 -15.59 -3.44
C SER A 42 17.76 -14.33 -3.97
N VAL A 43 18.46 -13.19 -3.88
CA VAL A 43 18.09 -11.97 -4.61
C VAL A 43 18.62 -12.10 -6.03
N ALA A 44 17.73 -12.29 -7.01
CA ALA A 44 18.11 -12.41 -8.41
C ALA A 44 18.59 -11.07 -8.99
N VAL A 45 17.90 -9.98 -8.66
CA VAL A 45 18.19 -8.66 -9.24
C VAL A 45 18.01 -7.56 -8.19
N ARG A 46 18.87 -6.54 -8.25
CA ARG A 46 18.71 -5.28 -7.53
C ARG A 46 18.59 -4.14 -8.52
N VAL A 47 17.57 -3.30 -8.34
CA VAL A 47 17.26 -2.17 -9.22
C VAL A 47 17.07 -0.92 -8.35
N PRO A 48 17.82 0.17 -8.57
CA PRO A 48 17.53 1.46 -7.94
C PRO A 48 16.08 1.89 -8.25
N MET A 49 15.35 2.24 -7.18
CA MET A 49 13.95 2.61 -7.25
C MET A 49 13.74 3.97 -6.55
N ALA A 50 12.90 4.80 -7.14
CA ALA A 50 12.36 5.98 -6.48
C ALA A 50 10.83 5.98 -6.51
N LEU A 51 10.23 6.57 -5.49
CA LEU A 51 8.79 6.83 -5.40
C LEU A 51 8.62 8.30 -5.09
N LYS A 52 7.80 9.00 -5.86
CA LYS A 52 7.45 10.40 -5.62
C LYS A 52 5.95 10.50 -5.42
N ILE A 53 5.56 11.01 -4.26
CA ILE A 53 4.17 11.26 -3.90
C ILE A 53 4.03 12.75 -3.71
N GLN A 54 3.29 13.42 -4.60
CA GLN A 54 3.20 14.88 -4.64
C GLN A 54 1.74 15.31 -4.74
N PRO A 55 1.32 16.39 -4.05
CA PRO A 55 -0.01 16.94 -4.19
C PRO A 55 -0.22 17.49 -5.61
N THR A 56 -1.49 17.62 -6.00
CA THR A 56 -1.87 18.36 -7.21
C THR A 56 -2.71 19.58 -6.84
N ALA A 57 -3.16 20.35 -7.83
CA ALA A 57 -4.13 21.44 -7.60
C ALA A 57 -5.51 20.94 -7.11
N LYS A 58 -5.76 19.62 -7.16
CA LYS A 58 -6.97 19.00 -6.64
C LYS A 58 -6.61 18.14 -5.43
N ASP A 59 -7.19 18.43 -4.28
CA ASP A 59 -6.89 17.73 -3.01
C ASP A 59 -7.24 16.24 -3.03
N SER A 60 -8.12 15.83 -3.96
CA SER A 60 -8.49 14.43 -4.17
C SER A 60 -7.57 13.68 -5.13
N ILE A 61 -6.51 14.31 -5.64
CA ILE A 61 -5.58 13.72 -6.62
C ILE A 61 -4.14 13.99 -6.21
N TYR A 62 -3.34 12.93 -6.20
CA TYR A 62 -1.89 12.97 -5.93
C TYR A 62 -1.13 12.35 -7.09
N ASN A 63 -0.02 12.97 -7.47
CA ASN A 63 0.92 12.34 -8.38
C ASN A 63 1.62 11.19 -7.65
N TRP A 64 1.61 10.01 -8.25
CA TRP A 64 2.21 8.80 -7.72
C TRP A 64 3.21 8.26 -8.75
N THR A 65 4.42 8.79 -8.73
CA THR A 65 5.42 8.45 -9.75
C THR A 65 6.40 7.41 -9.24
N ILE A 66 6.49 6.27 -9.92
CA ILE A 66 7.49 5.24 -9.65
C ILE A 66 8.57 5.31 -10.72
N ILE A 67 9.82 5.20 -10.32
CA ILE A 67 10.96 5.25 -11.23
C ILE A 67 11.86 4.05 -10.94
N TYR A 68 12.12 3.24 -11.96
CA TYR A 68 13.14 2.20 -11.91
C TYR A 68 14.31 2.60 -12.82
N THR A 69 15.54 2.50 -12.32
CA THR A 69 16.73 2.78 -13.14
C THR A 69 17.46 1.48 -13.45
N PHE A 70 17.52 1.12 -14.71
CA PHE A 70 18.20 -0.11 -15.17
C PHE A 70 19.72 0.08 -15.21
N LYS A 71 20.46 -1.02 -15.34
CA LYS A 71 21.94 -1.02 -15.34
C LYS A 71 22.55 -0.19 -16.48
N ASN A 72 21.86 -0.08 -17.62
CA ASN A 72 22.26 0.74 -18.77
C ASN A 72 21.99 2.25 -18.56
N GLY A 73 21.43 2.66 -17.41
CA GLY A 73 21.06 4.04 -17.10
C GLY A 73 19.68 4.46 -17.60
N GLU A 74 19.00 3.60 -18.35
CA GLU A 74 17.62 3.83 -18.80
C GLU A 74 16.66 3.85 -17.60
N LYS A 75 15.62 4.68 -17.69
CA LYS A 75 14.63 4.85 -16.64
C LYS A 75 13.26 4.41 -17.15
N ASP A 76 12.66 3.43 -16.48
CA ASP A 76 11.22 3.16 -16.57
C ASP A 76 10.50 4.11 -15.61
N VAL A 77 9.74 5.05 -16.15
CA VAL A 77 9.00 6.07 -15.39
C VAL A 77 7.50 5.81 -15.50
N ARG A 78 6.89 5.48 -14.37
CA ARG A 78 5.46 5.19 -14.24
C ARG A 78 4.77 6.38 -13.61
N SER A 79 4.15 7.22 -14.43
CA SER A 79 3.55 8.49 -14.04
C SER A 79 2.08 8.34 -13.63
N TYR A 80 1.83 7.62 -12.54
CA TYR A 80 0.48 7.31 -12.09
C TYR A 80 -0.13 8.43 -11.25
N GLN A 81 -1.43 8.30 -10.96
CA GLN A 81 -2.14 9.17 -10.02
C GLN A 81 -2.85 8.35 -8.95
N LEU A 82 -2.78 8.79 -7.70
CA LEU A 82 -3.64 8.30 -6.63
C LEU A 82 -4.88 9.20 -6.53
N LEU A 83 -6.06 8.60 -6.61
CA LEU A 83 -7.35 9.26 -6.56
C LEU A 83 -8.06 8.89 -5.25
N VAL A 84 -8.51 9.89 -4.49
CA VAL A 84 -9.32 9.68 -3.29
C VAL A 84 -10.75 9.37 -3.71
N VAL A 85 -11.29 8.22 -3.29
CA VAL A 85 -12.67 7.81 -3.57
C VAL A 85 -13.56 7.97 -2.35
N ASP A 86 -13.18 7.36 -1.23
CA ASP A 86 -13.87 7.49 0.06
C ASP A 86 -12.83 7.30 1.17
N ASN A 87 -12.25 8.40 1.67
CA ASN A 87 -11.19 8.32 2.69
C ASN A 87 -11.69 7.69 4.00
N LYS A 88 -12.97 7.87 4.35
CA LYS A 88 -13.54 7.31 5.59
C LYS A 88 -13.57 5.78 5.56
N LYS A 89 -13.67 5.19 4.38
CA LYS A 89 -13.56 3.74 4.16
C LYS A 89 -12.17 3.29 3.72
N GLY A 90 -11.20 4.22 3.65
CA GLY A 90 -9.86 3.96 3.14
C GLY A 90 -9.87 3.53 1.67
N MET A 91 -10.84 3.97 0.86
CA MET A 91 -10.95 3.58 -0.56
C MET A 91 -10.30 4.63 -1.48
N TYR A 92 -9.43 4.14 -2.34
CA TYR A 92 -8.63 4.92 -3.27
C TYR A 92 -8.52 4.19 -4.61
N LYS A 93 -7.97 4.87 -5.62
CA LYS A 93 -7.61 4.26 -6.91
C LYS A 93 -6.23 4.71 -7.34
N ILE A 94 -5.47 3.81 -7.97
CA ILE A 94 -4.27 4.16 -8.74
C ILE A 94 -4.66 4.16 -10.23
N ASP A 95 -4.64 5.33 -10.86
CA ASP A 95 -4.81 5.50 -12.31
C ASP A 95 -3.44 5.45 -13.00
N GLU A 96 -3.20 4.42 -13.82
CA GLU A 96 -1.95 4.25 -14.53
C GLU A 96 -1.83 5.12 -15.80
N LYS A 97 -2.87 5.87 -16.16
CA LYS A 97 -2.96 6.74 -17.36
C LYS A 97 -2.89 5.99 -18.69
N ASN A 98 -3.15 4.69 -18.70
CA ASN A 98 -3.10 3.81 -19.87
C ASN A 98 -4.38 2.96 -20.00
N SER A 99 -5.52 3.48 -19.54
CA SER A 99 -6.82 2.80 -19.37
C SER A 99 -6.93 1.85 -18.17
N ILE A 100 -5.84 1.57 -17.46
CA ILE A 100 -5.85 0.75 -16.24
C ILE A 100 -6.06 1.62 -15.02
N VAL A 101 -7.06 1.27 -14.21
CA VAL A 101 -7.34 1.86 -12.91
C VAL A 101 -7.47 0.75 -11.88
N ILE A 102 -6.64 0.80 -10.84
CA ILE A 102 -6.54 -0.25 -9.83
C ILE A 102 -7.21 0.24 -8.55
N ASP A 103 -8.16 -0.53 -8.03
CA ASP A 103 -8.74 -0.27 -6.72
C ASP A 103 -7.69 -0.52 -5.61
N THR A 104 -7.61 0.43 -4.68
CA THR A 104 -6.56 0.47 -3.67
C THR A 104 -7.16 0.84 -2.33
N PHE A 105 -6.69 0.19 -1.27
CA PHE A 105 -7.20 0.40 0.08
C PHE A 105 -6.08 0.86 1.00
N TYR A 106 -6.36 1.88 1.81
CA TYR A 106 -5.47 2.35 2.87
C TYR A 106 -6.02 1.92 4.23
N LEU A 107 -5.28 1.06 4.93
CA LEU A 107 -5.62 0.59 6.26
C LEU A 107 -4.35 0.48 7.11
N ASN A 108 -4.38 1.05 8.32
CA ASN A 108 -3.31 0.95 9.31
C ASN A 108 -1.91 1.26 8.72
N ASP A 109 -1.79 2.41 8.05
CA ASP A 109 -0.56 2.85 7.39
C ASP A 109 -0.05 1.93 6.28
N VAL A 110 -0.94 1.15 5.65
CA VAL A 110 -0.63 0.33 4.49
C VAL A 110 -1.59 0.65 3.35
N VAL A 111 -1.03 1.11 2.24
CA VAL A 111 -1.71 1.18 0.94
C VAL A 111 -1.57 -0.19 0.28
N THR A 112 -2.69 -0.86 0.01
CA THR A 112 -2.74 -2.20 -0.56
C THR A 112 -3.60 -2.22 -1.82
N SER A 113 -3.04 -2.72 -2.91
CA SER A 113 -3.77 -3.06 -4.13
C SER A 113 -3.71 -4.56 -4.31
N PHE A 114 -4.85 -5.19 -4.56
CA PHE A 114 -4.92 -6.60 -4.93
C PHE A 114 -5.76 -6.74 -6.19
N PHE A 115 -5.12 -7.19 -7.27
CA PHE A 115 -5.75 -7.25 -8.58
C PHE A 115 -5.25 -8.46 -9.36
N ASN A 116 -6.00 -8.81 -10.40
CA ASN A 116 -5.63 -9.84 -11.35
C ASN A 116 -5.31 -9.18 -12.69
N VAL A 117 -4.19 -9.57 -13.30
CA VAL A 117 -3.85 -9.19 -14.67
C VAL A 117 -3.28 -10.41 -15.40
N MET A 118 -3.93 -10.76 -16.51
CA MET A 118 -3.68 -12.01 -17.24
C MET A 118 -3.82 -13.21 -16.30
N ASP A 119 -2.78 -14.05 -16.16
CA ASP A 119 -2.82 -15.25 -15.32
C ASP A 119 -2.17 -15.03 -13.94
N ASN A 120 -2.08 -13.79 -13.46
CA ASN A 120 -1.40 -13.50 -12.20
C ASN A 120 -2.25 -12.60 -11.29
N PHE A 121 -2.37 -13.06 -10.05
CA PHE A 121 -2.73 -12.25 -8.91
C PHE A 121 -1.53 -11.43 -8.46
N ILE A 122 -1.73 -10.12 -8.30
CA ILE A 122 -0.70 -9.18 -7.84
C ILE A 122 -1.20 -8.48 -6.59
N ILE A 123 -0.45 -8.62 -5.50
CA ILE A 123 -0.60 -7.82 -4.28
C ILE A 123 0.54 -6.81 -4.29
N ALA A 124 0.21 -5.53 -4.38
CA ALA A 124 1.15 -4.43 -4.21
C ALA A 124 0.86 -3.72 -2.88
N THR A 125 1.87 -3.59 -2.04
CA THR A 125 1.75 -2.87 -0.77
C THR A 125 2.81 -1.77 -0.66
N TYR A 126 2.38 -0.66 -0.07
CA TYR A 126 3.27 0.38 0.44
C TYR A 126 2.92 0.52 1.91
N LYS A 127 3.89 0.30 2.79
CA LYS A 127 3.70 0.37 4.24
C LYS A 127 4.57 1.49 4.81
N LYS A 128 3.96 2.42 5.54
CA LYS A 128 4.72 3.39 6.32
C LYS A 128 5.46 2.66 7.43
N ASN A 129 6.75 2.96 7.56
CA ASN A 129 7.63 2.35 8.54
C ASN A 129 8.45 3.46 9.21
N LYS A 130 8.62 3.39 10.53
CA LYS A 130 9.35 4.41 11.31
C LYS A 130 10.84 4.45 10.99
N ASP A 131 11.44 3.33 10.60
CA ASP A 131 12.87 3.16 10.36
C ASP A 131 13.25 3.33 8.88
N ALA A 132 12.31 3.06 7.98
CA ALA A 132 12.53 2.91 6.54
C ALA A 132 11.69 3.86 5.68
N ASP A 133 10.92 4.75 6.30
CA ASP A 133 9.87 5.58 5.70
C ASP A 133 8.77 4.81 4.96
N ILE A 134 9.08 4.13 3.85
CA ILE A 134 8.15 3.30 3.09
C ILE A 134 8.79 1.95 2.77
N ILE A 135 8.10 0.86 3.12
CA ILE A 135 8.40 -0.48 2.62
C ILE A 135 7.44 -0.74 1.46
N PHE A 136 7.98 -0.89 0.26
CA PHE A 136 7.24 -1.31 -0.93
C PHE A 136 7.43 -2.81 -1.15
N GLU A 137 6.35 -3.53 -1.41
CA GLU A 137 6.39 -4.97 -1.70
C GLU A 137 5.38 -5.36 -2.78
N ILE A 138 5.82 -6.19 -3.72
CA ILE A 138 4.97 -6.91 -4.68
C ILE A 138 5.06 -8.40 -4.37
N ILE A 139 3.91 -9.04 -4.27
CA ILE A 139 3.76 -10.50 -4.31
C ILE A 139 2.95 -10.84 -5.56
N ALA A 140 3.51 -11.74 -6.37
CA ALA A 140 2.83 -12.28 -7.54
C ALA A 140 2.52 -13.77 -7.30
N ALA A 141 1.30 -14.17 -7.64
CA ALA A 141 0.85 -15.55 -7.62
C ALA A 141 0.14 -15.90 -8.93
N LYS A 142 0.20 -17.16 -9.35
CA LYS A 142 -0.62 -17.63 -10.47
C LYS A 142 -2.09 -17.65 -10.07
N SER A 143 -2.96 -17.20 -10.96
CA SER A 143 -4.41 -17.22 -10.74
C SER A 143 -5.02 -18.62 -10.80
N LYS A 144 -4.27 -19.59 -11.35
CA LYS A 144 -4.62 -21.00 -11.33
C LYS A 144 -4.26 -21.62 -9.97
N GLU A 145 -5.24 -22.27 -9.36
CA GLU A 145 -5.09 -23.04 -8.14
C GLU A 145 -4.16 -24.26 -8.32
N ILE A 146 -3.42 -24.60 -7.28
CA ILE A 146 -2.54 -25.78 -7.23
C ILE A 146 -3.09 -26.90 -6.35
N SER A 147 -4.03 -26.57 -5.46
CA SER A 147 -4.75 -27.55 -4.65
C SER A 147 -6.05 -26.97 -4.12
N SER A 148 -7.05 -27.83 -3.95
CA SER A 148 -8.27 -27.54 -3.21
C SER A 148 -8.41 -28.53 -2.05
N THR A 149 -8.76 -28.03 -0.88
CA THR A 149 -9.04 -28.83 0.33
C THR A 149 -10.30 -28.29 1.03
N GLY A 150 -10.88 -29.06 1.96
CA GLY A 150 -12.14 -28.68 2.61
C GLY A 150 -13.37 -29.02 1.75
N GLY A 151 -14.45 -28.24 1.88
CA GLY A 151 -15.70 -28.43 1.11
C GLY A 151 -16.57 -29.62 1.53
N GLN A 152 -16.24 -30.29 2.65
CA GLN A 152 -16.97 -31.44 3.15
C GLN A 152 -18.12 -31.02 4.07
N LYS A 153 -19.26 -31.73 3.98
CA LYS A 153 -20.33 -31.65 4.98
C LYS A 153 -20.03 -32.62 6.12
N THR A 154 -20.06 -32.12 7.34
CA THR A 154 -20.07 -32.92 8.57
C THR A 154 -21.46 -32.91 9.17
N ASP A 155 -21.74 -33.82 10.12
CA ASP A 155 -23.07 -33.97 10.71
C ASP A 155 -23.62 -32.68 11.33
N ASN A 156 -22.75 -31.73 11.73
CA ASN A 156 -23.13 -30.48 12.38
C ASN A 156 -22.61 -29.21 11.69
N ASP A 157 -21.82 -29.31 10.62
CA ASP A 157 -21.24 -28.12 9.97
C ASP A 157 -20.82 -28.36 8.52
N SER A 158 -20.76 -27.28 7.73
CA SER A 158 -20.23 -27.28 6.36
C SER A 158 -18.82 -26.68 6.38
N ILE A 159 -17.80 -27.51 6.14
CA ILE A 159 -16.42 -27.04 6.05
C ILE A 159 -16.25 -26.25 4.74
N PRO A 160 -15.78 -24.99 4.76
CA PRO A 160 -15.57 -24.22 3.56
C PRO A 160 -14.47 -24.82 2.69
N GLU A 161 -14.56 -24.62 1.38
CA GLU A 161 -13.48 -24.96 0.46
C GLU A 161 -12.35 -23.93 0.57
N VAL A 162 -11.11 -24.42 0.52
CA VAL A 162 -9.89 -23.60 0.53
C VAL A 162 -9.08 -23.90 -0.72
N LEU A 163 -8.93 -22.87 -1.55
CA LEU A 163 -8.09 -22.91 -2.74
C LEU A 163 -6.70 -22.36 -2.43
N SER A 164 -5.67 -23.07 -2.86
CA SER A 164 -4.28 -22.63 -2.74
C SER A 164 -3.71 -22.24 -4.09
N TYR A 165 -2.92 -21.17 -4.12
CA TYR A 165 -2.32 -20.61 -5.34
C TYR A 165 -0.80 -20.59 -5.21
N SER A 166 -0.11 -20.81 -6.33
CA SER A 166 1.36 -20.77 -6.34
C SER A 166 1.86 -19.32 -6.33
N VAL A 167 2.71 -18.98 -5.36
CA VAL A 167 3.43 -17.70 -5.33
C VAL A 167 4.70 -17.83 -6.16
N ASN A 168 4.82 -17.03 -7.23
CA ASN A 168 5.89 -17.15 -8.21
C ASN A 168 6.80 -15.92 -8.30
N GLY A 169 6.54 -14.89 -7.50
CA GLY A 169 7.40 -13.71 -7.46
C GLY A 169 7.24 -12.91 -6.18
N ARG A 170 8.36 -12.40 -5.67
CA ARG A 170 8.38 -11.41 -4.59
C ARG A 170 9.39 -10.32 -4.92
N GLN A 171 8.99 -9.07 -4.73
CA GLN A 171 9.85 -7.92 -4.88
C GLN A 171 9.70 -7.04 -3.65
N LYS A 172 10.78 -6.49 -3.14
CA LYS A 172 10.74 -5.63 -1.94
C LYS A 172 11.74 -4.48 -2.06
N ALA A 173 11.31 -3.27 -1.73
CA ALA A 173 12.16 -2.11 -1.59
C ALA A 173 11.96 -1.46 -0.22
N ILE A 174 13.07 -0.97 0.35
CA ILE A 174 13.10 -0.14 1.54
C ILE A 174 13.42 1.28 1.05
N LEU A 175 12.50 2.22 1.21
CA LEU A 175 12.52 3.52 0.53
C LEU A 175 12.57 4.67 1.55
N TYR A 176 13.74 5.28 1.69
CA TYR A 176 13.97 6.40 2.61
C TYR A 176 13.56 7.73 1.99
N LYS A 177 12.93 8.60 2.79
CA LYS A 177 12.57 9.95 2.37
C LYS A 177 13.84 10.77 2.12
N ILE A 178 13.83 11.53 1.03
CA ILE A 178 14.91 12.44 0.65
C ILE A 178 14.54 13.83 1.17
N PRO A 179 15.49 14.59 1.77
CA PRO A 179 15.27 15.99 2.08
C PRO A 179 14.86 16.77 0.83
N GLU A 180 13.95 17.73 0.99
CA GLU A 180 13.72 18.74 -0.04
C GLU A 180 14.95 19.65 -0.09
N ASN A 181 15.53 19.82 -1.29
CA ASN A 181 16.63 20.76 -1.53
C ASN A 181 16.09 22.18 -1.66
#